data_AF-X1SXS2-F1
#
_entry.id   AF-X1SXS2-F1
#
_cell.length_a   1.000
_cell.length_b   1.000
_cell.length_c   1.000
_cell.angle_alpha   90.00
_cell.angle_beta   90.00
_cell.angle_gamma   90.00
#
_symmetry.space_group_name_H-M   'P 1'
#
loop_
_entity.id
_entity.type
_entity.pdbx_description
1 polymer ?
#
loop_
_entity_poly.entity_id
_entity_poly.type
_entity_poly.pdbx_seq_one_letter_code
_entity_poly.pdbx_strand_id
1 'polypeptide(L)'
;MDSTINTVGDVVVVDYQLRDYEELIVRASQWKLRMRLLTCGDEAIRFSKALFDGLWLINVQLPDMTGVDLLRFIRERDPNA
;
A
#
# COMPACT_ATOMS: atom_id res chain seq x y z
N MET A 1 13.28 24.76 13.79
CA MET A 1 13.37 23.29 13.65
C MET A 1 12.24 22.88 12.73
N ASP A 2 12.46 22.97 11.41
CA ASP A 2 11.49 22.54 10.42
C ASP A 2 11.62 21.02 10.28
N SER A 3 10.74 20.29 10.97
CA SER A 3 10.53 18.88 10.63
C SER A 3 9.71 18.86 9.36
N THR A 4 10.35 18.61 8.22
CA THR A 4 9.64 18.35 6.96
C THR A 4 8.86 17.06 7.13
N ILE A 5 7.60 17.16 7.57
CA ILE A 5 6.68 16.03 7.55
C ILE A 5 6.44 15.76 6.06
N ASN A 6 7.12 14.74 5.51
CA ASN A 6 6.75 14.18 4.22
C ASN A 6 5.29 13.74 4.34
N THR A 7 4.42 14.48 3.70
CA THR A 7 2.99 14.22 3.75
C THR A 7 2.73 13.06 2.80
N VAL A 8 2.46 11.89 3.36
CA VAL A 8 2.02 10.72 2.59
C VAL A 8 0.74 11.09 1.87
N GLY A 9 0.80 11.26 0.54
CA GLY A 9 -0.37 11.59 -0.28
C GLY A 9 -1.15 10.35 -0.75
N ASP A 10 -0.51 9.19 -0.68
CA ASP A 10 -1.03 7.94 -1.22
C ASP A 10 -0.81 6.76 -0.26
N VAL A 11 -1.85 5.94 -0.09
CA VAL A 11 -1.81 4.69 0.69
C VAL A 11 -2.26 3.53 -0.19
N VAL A 12 -1.51 2.43 -0.21
CA VAL A 12 -1.87 1.20 -0.90
C VAL A 12 -2.14 0.13 0.14
N VAL A 13 -3.33 -0.46 0.11
CA VAL A 13 -3.72 -1.63 0.91
C VAL A 13 -3.70 -2.85 0.01
N VAL A 14 -2.99 -3.89 0.43
CA VAL A 14 -2.97 -5.21 -0.20
C VAL A 14 -3.54 -6.21 0.79
N ASP A 15 -4.82 -6.52 0.64
CA ASP A 15 -5.57 -7.43 1.50
C ASP A 15 -6.77 -8.01 0.75
N TYR A 16 -7.02 -9.31 0.88
CA TYR A 16 -8.18 -9.96 0.31
C TYR A 16 -9.49 -9.49 0.98
N GLN A 17 -9.44 -9.16 2.28
CA GLN A 17 -10.61 -8.82 3.10
C GLN A 17 -10.82 -7.30 3.18
N LEU A 18 -11.08 -6.65 2.04
CA LEU A 18 -11.16 -5.18 1.96
C LEU A 18 -12.20 -4.52 2.87
N ARG A 19 -13.22 -5.25 3.33
CA ARG A 19 -14.27 -4.73 4.23
C ARG A 19 -13.70 -4.26 5.58
N ASP A 20 -12.59 -4.82 6.01
CA ASP A 20 -11.94 -4.46 7.28
C ASP A 20 -11.40 -3.00 7.26
N TYR A 21 -11.31 -2.40 6.07
CA TYR A 21 -10.80 -1.05 5.84
C TYR A 21 -11.88 0.00 5.55
N GLU A 22 -13.17 -0.33 5.61
CA GLU A 22 -14.27 0.59 5.27
C GLU A 22 -14.19 1.92 6.05
N GLU A 23 -13.98 1.86 7.37
CA GLU A 23 -13.84 3.05 8.18
C GLU A 23 -12.58 3.87 7.83
N LEU A 24 -11.47 3.18 7.52
CA LEU A 24 -10.24 3.83 7.11
C LEU A 24 -10.43 4.57 5.78
N ILE A 25 -11.14 3.99 4.82
CA ILE A 25 -11.44 4.61 3.52
C ILE A 25 -12.26 5.88 3.70
N VAL A 26 -13.28 5.86 4.56
CA VAL A 26 -14.10 7.04 4.86
C VAL A 26 -13.25 8.17 5.44
N ARG A 27 -12.38 7.85 6.42
CA ARG A 27 -11.49 8.85 7.04
C ARG A 27 -10.42 9.37 6.08
N ALA A 28 -9.82 8.49 5.28
CA ALA A 28 -8.82 8.86 4.28
C ALA A 28 -9.35 9.88 3.28
N SER A 29 -10.61 9.73 2.84
CA SER A 29 -11.28 10.71 1.97
C SER A 29 -11.38 12.10 2.62
N GLN A 30 -11.64 12.17 3.94
CA GLN A 30 -11.71 13.45 4.66
C GLN A 30 -10.33 14.13 4.75
N TRP A 31 -9.26 13.33 4.79
CA TRP A 31 -7.88 13.80 4.85
C TRP A 31 -7.24 14.01 3.47
N LYS A 32 -8.00 13.83 2.38
CA LYS A 32 -7.50 13.90 0.99
C LYS A 32 -6.36 12.90 0.72
N LEU A 33 -6.33 11.78 1.45
CA LEU A 33 -5.43 10.67 1.19
C LEU A 33 -6.00 9.84 0.05
N ARG A 34 -5.20 9.58 -0.98
CA ARG A 34 -5.59 8.67 -2.06
C ARG A 34 -5.34 7.25 -1.62
N MET A 35 -6.39 6.45 -1.50
CA MET A 35 -6.27 5.04 -1.18
C MET A 35 -6.41 4.17 -2.43
N ARG A 36 -5.55 3.16 -2.53
CA ARG A 36 -5.66 2.07 -3.50
C ARG A 36 -5.83 0.76 -2.77
N LEU A 37 -6.81 -0.03 -3.19
CA LEU A 37 -7.13 -1.32 -2.59
C LEU A 37 -6.85 -2.41 -3.63
N LEU A 38 -6.04 -3.39 -3.25
CA LEU A 38 -5.63 -4.53 -4.08
C LEU A 38 -5.89 -5.81 -3.27
N THR A 39 -6.32 -6.87 -3.94
CA THR A 39 -6.81 -8.08 -3.26
C THR A 39 -5.84 -9.26 -3.28
N CYS A 40 -4.77 -9.14 -4.06
CA CYS A 40 -3.72 -10.15 -4.17
C CYS A 40 -2.35 -9.53 -4.47
N GLY A 41 -1.29 -10.31 -4.27
CA GLY A 41 0.08 -9.89 -4.50
C GLY A 41 0.38 -9.61 -5.97
N ASP A 42 -0.19 -10.39 -6.90
CA ASP A 42 -0.02 -10.17 -8.34
C ASP A 42 -0.55 -8.80 -8.79
N GLU A 43 -1.69 -8.35 -8.24
CA GLU A 43 -2.21 -7.01 -8.48
C GLU A 43 -1.24 -5.94 -7.97
N ALA A 44 -0.68 -6.14 -6.77
CA ALA A 44 0.32 -5.25 -6.17
C ALA A 44 1.62 -5.19 -6.98
N ILE A 45 2.14 -6.32 -7.47
CA ILE A 45 3.35 -6.38 -8.31
C ILE A 45 3.13 -5.67 -9.65
N ARG A 46 1.92 -5.74 -10.22
CA ARG A 46 1.56 -4.99 -11.45
C ARG A 46 1.48 -3.49 -11.16
N PHE A 47 0.93 -3.10 -10.01
CA PHE A 47 0.82 -1.72 -9.59
C PHE A 47 2.18 -1.09 -9.23
N SER A 48 3.07 -1.84 -8.58
CA SER A 48 4.39 -1.37 -8.11
C SER A 48 5.36 -0.97 -9.23
N LYS A 49 4.98 -1.14 -10.51
CA LYS A 49 5.80 -0.73 -11.66
C LYS A 49 5.87 0.80 -11.82
N ALA A 50 5.02 1.55 -11.13
CA ALA A 50 5.10 2.99 -11.02
C ALA A 50 5.88 3.39 -9.76
N LEU A 51 6.79 4.37 -9.86
CA LEU A 51 7.41 5.03 -8.70
C LEU A 51 6.29 5.52 -7.79
N PHE A 52 6.24 4.99 -6.57
CA PHE A 52 5.20 5.27 -5.59
C PHE A 52 5.84 5.85 -4.34
N ASP A 53 5.56 7.12 -4.06
CA ASP A 53 6.05 7.84 -2.88
C ASP A 53 4.94 7.90 -1.82
N GLY A 54 4.67 6.76 -1.18
CA GLY A 54 3.54 6.62 -0.25
C GLY A 54 3.66 5.42 0.68
N LEU A 55 2.59 5.14 1.42
CA LEU A 55 2.56 4.07 2.42
C LEU A 55 1.94 2.79 1.87
N TRP A 56 2.59 1.65 2.09
CA TRP A 56 2.05 0.33 1.84
C TRP A 56 1.54 -0.33 3.13
N LEU A 57 0.33 -0.86 3.09
CA LEU A 57 -0.28 -1.71 4.12
C LEU A 57 -0.50 -3.09 3.49
N ILE A 58 0.31 -4.07 3.87
CA ILE A 58 0.32 -5.40 3.24
C ILE A 58 -0.10 -6.44 4.27
N ASN A 59 -1.16 -7.18 3.99
CA ASN A 59 -1.50 -8.35 4.79
C ASN A 59 -0.44 -9.45 4.56
N VAL A 60 0.03 -10.06 5.65
CA VAL A 60 1.04 -11.14 5.60
C VAL A 60 0.50 -12.38 4.91
N GLN A 61 -0.82 -12.59 4.96
CA GLN A 61 -1.52 -13.71 4.31
C GLN A 61 -2.30 -13.20 3.10
N LEU A 62 -1.72 -13.31 1.90
CA LEU A 62 -2.42 -13.03 0.64
C LEU A 62 -2.84 -14.35 -0.01
N PRO A 63 -3.86 -14.35 -0.89
CA PRO A 63 -4.38 -15.57 -1.50
C PRO A 63 -3.39 -16.27 -2.46
N ASP A 64 -2.41 -15.53 -3.00
CA ASP A 64 -1.49 -15.97 -4.04
C ASP A 64 -0.01 -15.99 -3.62
N MET A 65 0.36 -15.26 -2.55
CA MET A 65 1.71 -15.25 -1.99
C MET A 65 1.72 -14.81 -0.53
N THR A 66 2.88 -14.83 0.13
CA THR A 66 3.00 -14.17 1.43
C THR A 66 3.21 -12.66 1.24
N GLY A 67 2.72 -11.85 2.18
CA GLY A 67 2.99 -10.41 2.18
C GLY A 67 4.49 -10.09 2.32
N VAL A 68 5.27 -11.00 2.92
CA VAL A 68 6.72 -10.88 3.01
C VAL A 68 7.39 -11.07 1.65
N ASP A 69 6.93 -12.03 0.86
CA ASP A 69 7.44 -12.23 -0.50
C ASP A 69 7.08 -11.04 -1.39
N LEU A 70 5.86 -10.50 -1.28
CA LEU A 70 5.47 -9.26 -1.94
C LEU A 70 6.39 -8.08 -1.55
N LEU A 71 6.67 -7.90 -0.25
CA LEU A 71 7.56 -6.84 0.23
C LEU A 71 8.98 -6.97 -0.37
N ARG A 72 9.49 -8.20 -0.48
CA ARG A 72 10.78 -8.46 -1.14
C ARG A 72 10.75 -8.03 -2.60
N PHE A 73 9.70 -8.41 -3.34
CA PHE A 73 9.52 -8.01 -4.75
C PHE A 73 9.45 -6.49 -4.94
N ILE A 74 8.76 -5.78 -4.05
CA ILE A 74 8.66 -4.31 -4.11
C ILE A 74 10.04 -3.70 -3.84
N ARG A 75 10.74 -4.14 -2.80
CA ARG A 75 12.04 -3.59 -2.41
C ARG A 75 13.17 -3.87 -3.41
N GLU A 76 13.12 -5.00 -4.11
CA GLU A 76 14.07 -5.28 -5.20
C GLU A 76 13.92 -4.31 -6.37
N ARG A 77 12.72 -3.73 -6.56
CA ARG A 77 12.44 -2.77 -7.64
C ARG A 77 12.63 -1.32 -7.21
N ASP A 78 12.35 -1.02 -5.96
CA ASP A 78 12.58 0.28 -5.34
C ASP A 78 13.21 0.10 -3.96
N PRO A 79 14.54 0.29 -3.83
CA PRO A 79 15.25 0.14 -2.56
C PRO A 79 14.78 1.09 -1.46
N ASN A 80 14.06 2.16 -1.81
CA ASN A 80 13.59 3.19 -0.89
C ASN A 80 12.08 3.09 -0.58
N ALA A 81 11.39 2.08 -1.10
CA ALA A 81 9.97 1.82 -0.83
C ALA A 81 9.70 1.33 0.60
#